data_AF-A0A7J6WXL8-F1
#
_entry.id   AF-A0A7J6WXL8-F1
#
_cell.length_a   1.000
_cell.length_b   1.000
_cell.length_c   1.000
_cell.angle_alpha   90.00
_cell.angle_beta   90.00
_cell.angle_gamma   90.00
#
_symmetry.space_group_name_H-M   'P 1'
#
loop_
_entity.id
_entity.type
_entity.pdbx_description
1 polymer ?
#
loop_
_entity_poly.entity_id
_entity_poly.type
_entity_poly.pdbx_seq_one_letter_code
_entity_poly.pdbx_strand_id
1 'polypeptide(L)'
;MDASNNTSDVYMNEDGKDDMVNAHQDTKNDINMEKDVNLEENIRKLEAGMMFDTIDELFEYYVNYGNENGFPVKRRSSKKGEYGEVRYVSFACSRSGKTESTSRNAFKLHPITKTGCDAKINASLFPCGKWKITSVSLDHNHELSPGKSRC
;
A
#
# COMPACT_ATOMS: atom_id res chain seq x y z
N MET A 1 -50.32 2.19 33.90
CA MET A 1 -50.13 3.41 34.70
C MET A 1 -50.64 4.54 33.84
N ASP A 2 -51.91 4.90 34.03
CA ASP A 2 -52.50 6.09 33.42
C ASP A 2 -52.29 7.27 34.38
N ALA A 3 -51.85 8.40 33.82
CA ALA A 3 -51.95 9.72 34.45
C ALA A 3 -52.17 10.77 33.35
N SER A 4 -53.45 10.99 33.10
CA SER A 4 -54.16 12.17 32.62
C SER A 4 -53.55 13.58 32.81
N ASN A 5 -53.72 14.38 31.73
CA ASN A 5 -54.20 15.78 31.66
C ASN A 5 -53.26 16.89 32.21
N ASN A 6 -53.24 18.15 31.74
CA ASN A 6 -54.14 18.97 30.93
C ASN A 6 -53.42 20.28 30.48
N THR A 7 -53.91 20.89 29.39
CA THR A 7 -54.07 22.31 28.98
C THR A 7 -53.34 23.43 29.79
N SER A 8 -52.85 24.55 29.22
CA SER A 8 -53.42 25.45 28.20
C SER A 8 -52.39 26.49 27.73
N ASP A 9 -52.68 27.05 26.55
CA ASP A 9 -52.09 28.17 25.80
C ASP A 9 -51.47 29.35 26.58
N VAL A 10 -50.45 30.01 25.99
CA VAL A 10 -50.41 31.47 25.68
C VAL A 10 -49.30 31.76 24.65
N TYR A 11 -49.67 32.40 23.53
CA TYR A 11 -48.79 33.14 22.61
C TYR A 11 -48.28 34.43 23.26
N MET A 12 -46.99 34.78 23.09
CA MET A 12 -46.53 36.13 22.74
C MET A 12 -45.09 36.09 22.20
N ASN A 13 -44.89 36.72 21.05
CA ASN A 13 -43.59 37.18 20.53
C ASN A 13 -43.29 38.56 21.16
N GLU A 14 -42.01 38.92 21.31
CA GLU A 14 -41.37 40.12 20.73
C GLU A 14 -39.97 40.38 21.32
N ASP A 15 -39.05 40.72 20.41
CA ASP A 15 -37.87 41.58 20.55
C ASP A 15 -36.62 41.17 21.36
N GLY A 16 -35.56 40.82 20.60
CA GLY A 16 -34.39 41.71 20.52
C GLY A 16 -33.04 41.24 21.09
N LYS A 17 -32.12 40.90 20.17
CA LYS A 17 -30.64 41.11 20.20
C LYS A 17 -29.87 40.35 21.32
N ASP A 18 -28.61 39.92 21.24
CA ASP A 18 -27.48 39.92 20.32
C ASP A 18 -26.39 39.03 20.98
N ASP A 19 -25.62 38.31 20.16
CA ASP A 19 -24.25 37.81 20.36
C ASP A 19 -23.78 37.25 21.73
N MET A 20 -23.51 35.94 21.80
CA MET A 20 -22.19 35.35 22.15
C MET A 20 -22.30 33.83 22.36
N VAL A 21 -21.73 33.05 21.45
CA VAL A 21 -21.40 31.64 21.71
C VAL A 21 -20.14 31.58 22.57
N ASN A 22 -20.30 31.35 23.88
CA ASN A 22 -19.19 31.08 24.79
C ASN A 22 -19.00 29.57 24.95
N ALA A 23 -17.95 29.03 24.35
CA ALA A 23 -17.45 27.68 24.61
C ALA A 23 -16.25 27.75 25.57
N HIS A 24 -16.40 27.07 26.70
CA HIS A 24 -15.40 26.80 27.73
C HIS A 24 -15.78 25.38 28.22
N GLN A 25 -14.91 24.38 28.40
CA GLN A 25 -13.46 24.25 28.53
C GLN A 25 -13.06 22.93 27.80
N ASP A 26 -11.81 22.49 27.58
CA ASP A 26 -10.81 22.15 28.57
C ASP A 26 -9.47 21.76 27.90
N THR A 27 -8.40 22.27 28.52
CA THR A 27 -7.07 21.68 28.72
C THR A 27 -6.22 21.20 27.53
N LYS A 28 -5.19 22.02 27.29
CA LYS A 28 -3.81 21.70 26.92
C LYS A 28 -3.40 20.23 27.12
N ASN A 29 -2.84 19.63 26.08
CA ASN A 29 -1.65 18.80 26.27
C ASN A 29 -0.78 18.87 25.00
N ASP A 30 0.14 19.83 24.98
CA ASP A 30 1.27 19.85 24.06
C ASP A 30 2.18 18.67 24.40
N ILE A 31 2.11 17.60 23.62
CA ILE A 31 3.18 16.61 23.56
C ILE A 31 3.96 16.83 22.28
N ASN A 32 4.94 17.73 22.39
CA ASN A 32 6.16 17.69 21.59
C ASN A 32 6.70 16.25 21.65
N MET A 33 6.45 15.47 20.60
CA MET A 33 7.24 14.27 20.33
C MET A 33 8.29 14.65 19.30
N GLU A 34 9.31 15.38 19.76
CA GLU A 34 10.60 15.42 19.09
C GLU A 34 11.17 14.00 19.15
N LYS A 35 10.75 13.20 18.18
CA LYS A 35 11.39 11.93 17.89
C LYS A 35 12.48 12.23 16.88
N ASP A 36 13.58 12.76 17.41
CA ASP A 36 14.88 12.73 16.77
C ASP A 36 15.34 11.27 16.75
N VAL A 37 14.72 10.48 15.86
CA VAL A 37 15.13 9.11 15.57
C VAL A 37 15.98 9.21 14.32
N ASN A 38 17.28 9.34 14.57
CA ASN A 38 18.39 9.02 13.67
C ASN A 38 17.94 8.60 12.25
N LEU A 39 17.99 9.54 11.32
CA LEU A 39 17.52 9.47 9.92
C LEU A 39 18.37 8.54 9.02
N GLU A 40 19.26 7.72 9.58
CA GLU A 40 20.08 6.81 8.78
C GLU A 40 19.39 5.45 8.61
N GLU A 41 18.62 5.37 7.52
CA GLU A 41 18.42 4.18 6.68
C GLU A 41 17.94 2.89 7.36
N ASN A 42 16.69 2.88 7.83
CA ASN A 42 15.96 1.64 8.04
C ASN A 42 15.32 1.14 6.72
N ILE A 43 16.08 1.09 5.62
CA ILE A 43 15.64 0.46 4.36
C ILE A 43 15.47 -1.02 4.66
N ARG A 44 14.23 -1.53 4.60
CA ARG A 44 13.98 -2.97 4.76
C ARG A 44 14.84 -3.73 3.76
N LYS A 45 15.87 -4.40 4.25
CA LYS A 45 16.87 -5.08 3.41
C LYS A 45 16.22 -6.28 2.72
N LEU A 46 16.21 -6.27 1.39
CA LEU A 46 15.72 -7.38 0.57
C LEU A 46 16.87 -8.31 0.20
N GLU A 47 16.86 -9.54 0.71
CA GLU A 47 17.98 -10.47 0.55
C GLU A 47 17.56 -11.85 0.05
N ALA A 48 18.45 -12.50 -0.69
CA ALA A 48 18.34 -13.92 -0.95
C ALA A 48 18.47 -14.70 0.37
N GLY A 49 17.63 -15.71 0.55
CA GLY A 49 17.60 -16.53 1.75
C GLY A 49 16.43 -16.26 2.69
N MET A 50 15.79 -15.08 2.60
CA MET A 50 14.58 -14.76 3.37
C MET A 50 13.46 -15.77 3.07
N MET A 51 12.70 -16.13 4.11
CA MET A 51 11.63 -17.12 4.04
C MET A 51 10.29 -16.52 4.47
N PHE A 52 9.22 -16.92 3.79
CA PHE A 52 7.85 -16.48 4.02
C PHE A 52 6.92 -17.68 4.08
N ASP A 53 5.83 -17.59 4.83
CA ASP A 53 4.88 -18.70 4.97
C ASP A 53 4.01 -18.83 3.72
N THR A 54 3.73 -17.73 3.03
CA THR A 54 2.87 -17.71 1.83
C THR A 54 3.47 -16.91 0.67
N ILE A 55 2.97 -17.16 -0.53
CA ILE A 55 3.30 -16.39 -1.74
C ILE A 55 2.85 -14.93 -1.58
N ASP A 56 1.70 -14.71 -0.94
CA ASP A 56 1.10 -13.38 -0.80
C ASP A 56 1.89 -12.53 0.22
N GLU A 57 2.33 -13.11 1.33
CA GLU A 57 3.22 -12.45 2.29
C GLU A 57 4.54 -12.02 1.61
N LEU A 58 5.16 -12.92 0.83
CA LEU A 58 6.35 -12.58 0.05
C LEU A 58 6.06 -11.47 -0.98
N PHE A 59 4.89 -11.51 -1.63
CA PHE A 59 4.50 -10.51 -2.61
C PHE A 59 4.31 -9.15 -1.96
N GLU A 60 3.60 -9.07 -0.84
CA GLU A 60 3.39 -7.86 -0.06
C GLU A 60 4.72 -7.28 0.46
N TYR A 61 5.63 -8.15 0.91
CA TYR A 61 6.97 -7.73 1.30
C TYR A 61 7.69 -7.01 0.16
N TYR A 62 7.67 -7.59 -1.05
CA TYR A 62 8.32 -6.97 -2.20
C TYR A 62 7.57 -5.73 -2.72
N VAL A 63 6.24 -5.68 -2.60
CA VAL A 63 5.45 -4.46 -2.89
C VAL A 63 5.84 -3.32 -1.95
N ASN A 64 5.97 -3.59 -0.65
CA ASN A 64 6.40 -2.61 0.33
C ASN A 64 7.82 -2.11 0.03
N TYR A 65 8.73 -3.04 -0.25
CA TYR A 65 10.09 -2.69 -0.70
C TYR A 65 10.06 -1.81 -1.95
N GLY A 66 9.27 -2.18 -2.97
CA GLY A 66 9.12 -1.38 -4.19
C GLY A 66 8.55 0.00 -3.93
N ASN A 67 7.57 0.14 -3.03
CA ASN A 67 7.00 1.43 -2.65
C ASN A 67 8.02 2.34 -1.96
N GLU A 68 8.79 1.80 -1.01
CA GLU A 68 9.88 2.51 -0.33
C GLU A 68 10.97 2.94 -1.32
N ASN A 69 11.24 2.10 -2.34
CA ASN A 69 12.27 2.34 -3.36
C ASN A 69 11.73 2.97 -4.66
N GLY A 70 10.46 3.40 -4.70
CA GLY A 70 9.91 4.17 -5.81
C GLY A 70 9.61 3.41 -7.11
N PHE A 71 9.34 2.11 -7.06
CA PHE A 71 8.87 1.34 -8.21
C PHE A 71 7.64 0.47 -7.90
N PRO A 72 6.68 0.40 -8.84
CA PRO A 72 5.57 -0.55 -8.74
C PRO A 72 6.03 -1.98 -9.02
N VAL A 73 5.44 -2.94 -8.32
CA VAL A 73 5.70 -4.38 -8.44
C VAL A 73 4.51 -5.11 -9.05
N LYS A 74 4.76 -6.17 -9.82
CA LYS A 74 3.76 -7.07 -10.37
C LYS A 74 4.15 -8.54 -10.21
N ARG A 75 3.16 -9.43 -10.21
CA ARG A 75 3.38 -10.87 -10.40
C ARG A 75 3.82 -11.11 -11.86
N ARG A 76 4.95 -11.78 -12.07
CA ARG A 76 5.51 -12.03 -13.41
C ARG A 76 5.16 -13.42 -13.92
N SER A 77 5.46 -14.45 -13.15
CA SER A 77 5.26 -15.84 -13.56
C SER A 77 5.27 -16.77 -12.37
N SER A 78 4.65 -17.93 -12.52
CA SER A 78 4.78 -19.07 -11.62
C SER A 78 5.09 -20.33 -12.41
N LYS A 79 5.73 -21.31 -11.77
CA LYS A 79 5.92 -22.66 -12.33
C LYS A 79 5.41 -23.69 -11.35
N LYS A 80 4.67 -24.67 -11.88
CA LYS A 80 4.16 -25.81 -11.12
C LYS A 80 5.20 -26.93 -11.09
N GLY A 81 5.20 -27.69 -10.00
CA GLY A 81 5.93 -28.95 -9.88
C GLY A 81 5.20 -30.10 -10.57
N GLU A 82 5.71 -31.30 -10.34
CA GLU A 82 5.18 -32.55 -10.92
C GLU A 82 3.73 -32.83 -10.50
N TYR A 83 3.36 -32.50 -9.27
CA TYR A 83 2.02 -32.75 -8.73
C TYR A 83 1.07 -31.55 -8.88
N GLY A 84 1.43 -30.56 -9.70
CA GLY A 84 0.59 -29.40 -10.02
C GLY A 84 0.60 -28.26 -8.99
N GLU A 85 1.31 -28.42 -7.90
CA GLU A 85 1.56 -27.39 -6.88
C GLU A 85 2.56 -26.34 -7.37
N VAL A 86 2.39 -25.09 -6.97
CA VAL A 86 3.33 -24.02 -7.37
C VAL A 86 4.64 -24.21 -6.61
N ARG A 87 5.75 -24.36 -7.34
CA ARG A 87 7.10 -24.55 -6.77
C ARG A 87 8.02 -23.36 -6.97
N TYR A 88 7.67 -22.47 -7.88
CA TYR A 88 8.47 -21.29 -8.22
C TYR A 88 7.57 -20.11 -8.53
N VAL A 89 7.95 -18.92 -8.06
CA VAL A 89 7.32 -17.64 -8.39
C VAL A 89 8.38 -16.59 -8.73
N SER A 90 8.00 -15.67 -9.59
CA SER A 90 8.80 -14.48 -9.93
C SER A 90 7.92 -13.25 -9.85
N PHE A 91 8.43 -12.22 -9.19
CA PHE A 91 7.83 -10.89 -9.09
C PHE A 91 8.80 -9.87 -9.67
N ALA A 92 8.28 -8.87 -10.38
CA ALA A 92 9.13 -7.93 -11.12
C ALA A 92 8.60 -6.51 -11.04
N CYS A 93 9.45 -5.54 -11.38
CA CYS A 93 9.00 -4.19 -11.64
C CYS A 93 7.89 -4.16 -12.71
N SER A 94 6.87 -3.33 -12.53
CA SER A 94 5.76 -3.22 -13.49
C SER A 94 6.20 -2.70 -14.86
N ARG A 95 7.33 -1.99 -14.94
CA ARG A 95 7.95 -1.54 -16.20
C ARG A 95 8.76 -2.65 -16.91
N SER A 96 8.83 -3.85 -16.33
CA SER A 96 9.46 -5.03 -16.94
C SER A 96 8.69 -5.59 -18.13
N GLY A 97 9.42 -6.15 -19.10
CA GLY A 97 8.89 -6.77 -20.31
C GLY A 97 8.86 -5.81 -21.50
N LYS A 98 8.25 -6.27 -22.60
CA LYS A 98 8.02 -5.47 -23.81
C LYS A 98 6.57 -4.98 -23.83
N THR A 99 6.33 -3.86 -24.51
CA THR A 99 4.97 -3.40 -24.77
C THR A 99 4.37 -4.31 -25.85
N GLU A 100 3.41 -5.14 -25.48
CA GLU A 100 2.61 -5.87 -26.46
C GLU A 100 1.63 -4.86 -27.10
N SER A 101 1.97 -4.37 -28.30
CA SER A 101 1.13 -3.45 -29.07
C SER A 101 -0.01 -4.23 -29.74
N THR A 102 -0.96 -4.75 -28.96
CA THR A 102 -2.10 -5.50 -29.51
C THR A 102 -3.41 -5.01 -28.90
N SER A 103 -3.84 -3.80 -29.23
CA SER A 103 -5.26 -3.45 -29.44
C SER A 103 -5.44 -1.96 -29.72
N ARG A 104 -6.20 -1.65 -30.79
CA ARG A 104 -6.73 -0.33 -31.16
C ARG A 104 -7.83 0.14 -30.17
N ASN A 105 -7.72 -0.19 -28.89
CA ASN A 105 -8.71 0.19 -27.90
C ASN A 105 -8.24 1.47 -27.21
N ALA A 106 -8.76 2.60 -27.68
CA ALA A 106 -8.50 3.96 -27.19
C ALA A 106 -8.91 4.21 -25.72
N PHE A 107 -9.40 3.19 -25.01
CA PHE A 107 -9.89 3.29 -23.63
C PHE A 107 -8.88 2.82 -22.56
N LYS A 108 -7.65 2.44 -22.92
CA LYS A 108 -6.57 2.23 -21.93
C LYS A 108 -5.93 3.57 -21.59
N LEU A 109 -6.48 4.24 -20.57
CA LEU A 109 -6.14 5.63 -20.22
C LEU A 109 -4.69 5.87 -19.78
N HIS A 110 -3.90 4.84 -19.47
CA HIS A 110 -2.43 5.01 -19.40
C HIS A 110 -1.71 3.65 -19.50
N PRO A 111 -1.14 3.29 -20.66
CA PRO A 111 -0.23 2.16 -20.72
C PRO A 111 0.98 2.44 -19.85
N ILE A 112 1.23 1.60 -18.83
CA ILE A 112 2.54 1.61 -18.15
C ILE A 112 3.59 1.37 -19.22
N THR A 113 4.39 2.39 -19.51
CA THR A 113 5.48 2.32 -20.48
C THR A 113 6.48 1.27 -20.03
N LYS A 114 6.51 0.15 -20.75
CA LYS A 114 7.47 -0.94 -20.47
C LYS A 114 8.84 -0.49 -20.97
N THR A 115 9.82 -0.49 -20.09
CA THR A 115 11.21 -0.10 -20.41
C THR A 115 12.11 -1.32 -20.60
N GLY A 116 11.59 -2.53 -20.45
CA GLY A 116 12.42 -3.73 -20.37
C GLY A 116 13.20 -3.83 -19.05
N CYS A 117 12.68 -3.22 -17.97
CA CYS A 117 13.31 -3.28 -16.65
C CYS A 117 13.53 -4.73 -16.17
N ASP A 118 14.72 -5.01 -15.65
CA ASP A 118 15.13 -6.35 -15.19
C ASP A 118 14.98 -6.57 -13.68
N ALA A 119 14.71 -5.51 -12.92
CA ALA A 119 14.44 -5.60 -11.48
C ALA A 119 13.34 -6.63 -11.16
N LYS A 120 13.69 -7.63 -10.36
CA LYS A 120 12.84 -8.77 -10.00
C LYS A 120 13.38 -9.52 -8.80
N ILE A 121 12.50 -10.30 -8.17
CA ILE A 121 12.87 -11.38 -7.27
C ILE A 121 12.32 -12.71 -7.76
N ASN A 122 13.02 -13.77 -7.39
CA ASN A 122 12.60 -15.14 -7.61
C ASN A 122 12.55 -15.87 -6.28
N ALA A 123 11.54 -16.72 -6.10
CA ALA A 123 11.41 -17.55 -4.93
C ALA A 123 10.96 -18.96 -5.29
N SER A 124 11.34 -19.91 -4.45
CA SER A 124 10.96 -21.32 -4.58
C SER A 124 10.40 -21.87 -3.28
N LEU A 125 9.49 -22.82 -3.40
CA LEU A 125 8.98 -23.58 -2.26
C LEU A 125 10.10 -24.46 -1.69
N PHE A 126 10.50 -24.18 -0.45
CA PHE A 126 11.52 -24.90 0.29
C PHE A 126 10.91 -26.16 0.95
N PRO A 127 11.70 -27.22 1.24
CA PRO A 127 11.16 -28.47 1.79
C PRO A 127 10.38 -28.34 3.10
N CYS A 128 10.62 -27.28 3.88
CA CYS A 128 9.84 -27.00 5.10
C CYS A 128 8.47 -26.38 4.85
N GLY A 129 8.04 -26.21 3.58
CA GLY A 129 6.77 -25.62 3.20
C GLY A 129 6.78 -24.09 3.07
N LYS A 130 7.90 -23.43 3.37
CA LYS A 130 8.07 -21.98 3.26
C LYS A 130 8.60 -21.54 1.89
N TRP A 131 8.31 -20.31 1.50
CA TRP A 131 8.82 -19.68 0.28
C TRP A 131 10.15 -18.98 0.55
N LYS A 132 11.23 -19.45 -0.08
CA LYS A 132 12.56 -18.86 0.06
C LYS A 132 12.90 -18.00 -1.15
N ILE A 133 13.34 -16.76 -0.92
CA ILE A 133 13.93 -15.92 -1.98
C ILE A 133 15.24 -16.56 -2.44
N THR A 134 15.34 -16.89 -3.73
CA THR A 134 16.53 -17.52 -4.33
C THR A 134 17.41 -16.53 -5.07
N SER A 135 16.83 -15.44 -5.58
CA SER A 135 17.56 -14.43 -6.34
C SER A 135 16.86 -13.09 -6.23
N VAL A 136 17.67 -12.05 -6.11
CA VAL A 136 17.27 -10.65 -6.05
C VAL A 136 18.05 -9.90 -7.14
N SER A 137 17.35 -9.14 -7.98
CA SER A 137 17.92 -8.22 -8.95
C SER A 137 17.25 -6.87 -8.78
N LEU A 138 18.02 -5.85 -8.46
CA LEU A 138 17.54 -4.50 -8.14
C LEU A 138 17.93 -3.46 -9.20
N ASP A 139 18.56 -3.88 -10.28
CA ASP A 139 18.99 -2.96 -11.33
C ASP A 139 17.79 -2.46 -12.13
N HIS A 140 17.61 -1.13 -12.12
CA HIS A 140 16.59 -0.43 -12.87
C HIS A 140 17.19 0.34 -14.04
N ASN A 141 16.50 0.31 -15.17
CA ASN A 141 16.87 1.06 -16.38
C ASN A 141 15.98 2.31 -16.58
N HIS A 142 15.31 2.75 -15.52
CA HIS A 142 14.41 3.88 -15.51
C HIS A 142 14.52 4.59 -14.16
N GLU A 143 14.09 5.85 -14.12
CA GLU A 143 14.05 6.61 -12.89
C GLU A 143 13.11 5.97 -11.86
N LEU A 144 13.53 6.02 -10.60
CA LEU A 144 12.77 5.59 -9.44
C LEU A 144 12.27 6.84 -8.71
N SER A 145 11.00 6.85 -8.30
CA SER A 145 10.42 7.98 -7.58
C SER A 145 9.86 7.51 -6.24
N PRO A 146 10.69 7.45 -5.18
CA PRO A 146 10.22 7.19 -3.82
C PRO A 146 9.10 8.18 -3.45
N GLY A 147 7.99 7.69 -2.90
CA GLY A 147 6.90 8.55 -2.42
C GLY A 147 5.80 8.93 -3.44
N LYS A 148 5.82 8.41 -4.68
CA LYS A 148 4.74 8.57 -5.67
C LYS A 148 4.16 7.23 -6.15
N SER A 149 3.83 6.33 -5.22
CA SER A 149 3.09 5.10 -5.56
C SER A 149 1.61 5.24 -5.22
N ARG A 150 0.92 6.13 -5.95
CA ARG A 150 -0.52 6.05 -6.20
C ARG A 150 -0.83 6.64 -7.58
N CYS A 151 -1.16 5.77 -8.52
CA CYS A 151 -2.09 6.04 -9.61
C CYS A 151 -2.66 4.73 -10.14
#